data_AF-A0A7X9FCB7-F1
#
_entry.id   AF-A0A7X9FCB7-F1
#
_cell.length_a   1.000
_cell.length_b   1.000
_cell.length_c   1.000
_cell.angle_alpha   90.00
_cell.angle_beta   90.00
_cell.angle_gamma   90.00
#
_symmetry.space_group_name_H-M   'P 1'
#
loop_
_entity.id
_entity.type
_entity.pdbx_description
1 polymer ?
#
loop_
_entity_poly.entity_id
_entity_poly.type
_entity_poly.pdbx_seq_one_letter_code
_entity_poly.pdbx_strand_id
1 'polypeptide(L)'
;MVEDLLSEEVLRTLIRYVGRDYIIGACYCRGGVGYIRNRILGFNHAAVGTPIIVLVDLDDLECAPELLRVWLPNGINHNLIFRVAVREVEAWLLADKSAFADFLGLDKKLVPDNPELIDDPKRFVINLAKRSRKSEFRRALVPSEGSTAQVGPDYNGAMSTFVHEFWNPKEACCKSSSLKKTCEILTTFAPIYPAE
;
A
#
# COMPACT_ATOMS: atom_id res chain seq x y z
N MET A 1 -3.50 6.50 -8.62
CA MET A 1 -3.61 5.16 -9.23
C MET A 1 -3.05 4.17 -8.26
N VAL A 2 -3.71 3.03 -8.13
CA VAL A 2 -3.34 1.99 -7.18
C VAL A 2 -3.71 0.63 -7.77
N GLU A 3 -3.10 -0.45 -7.29
CA GLU A 3 -3.31 -1.79 -7.83
C GLU A 3 -4.67 -2.38 -7.45
N ASP A 4 -5.04 -2.18 -6.19
CA ASP A 4 -6.24 -2.74 -5.60
C ASP A 4 -6.90 -1.79 -4.59
N LEU A 5 -7.98 -2.28 -3.99
CA LEU A 5 -8.78 -1.51 -3.02
C LEU A 5 -8.01 -1.26 -1.72
N LEU A 6 -7.21 -2.21 -1.25
CA LEU A 6 -6.44 -2.05 -0.02
C LEU A 6 -5.40 -0.94 -0.18
N SER A 7 -4.68 -0.94 -1.30
CA SER A 7 -3.73 0.11 -1.69
C SER A 7 -4.39 1.48 -1.75
N GLU A 8 -5.64 1.57 -2.22
CA GLU A 8 -6.42 2.81 -2.21
C GLU A 8 -6.63 3.33 -0.78
N GLU A 9 -7.11 2.46 0.13
CA GLU A 9 -7.42 2.87 1.49
C GLU A 9 -6.18 3.26 2.28
N VAL A 10 -5.07 2.56 2.06
CA VAL A 10 -3.76 2.92 2.61
C VAL A 10 -3.38 4.32 2.13
N LEU A 11 -3.42 4.57 0.83
CA LEU A 11 -3.00 5.85 0.25
C LEU A 11 -3.88 7.01 0.72
N ARG A 12 -5.21 6.81 0.77
CA ARG A 12 -6.17 7.79 1.32
C ARG A 12 -5.88 8.10 2.78
N THR A 13 -5.54 7.08 3.57
CA THR A 13 -5.20 7.24 4.98
C THR A 13 -3.88 7.98 5.16
N LEU A 14 -2.87 7.71 4.33
CA LEU A 14 -1.62 8.46 4.34
C LEU A 14 -1.81 9.93 3.94
N ILE A 15 -2.62 10.22 2.92
CA ILE A 15 -2.95 11.59 2.52
C ILE A 15 -3.62 12.36 3.67
N ARG A 16 -4.56 11.74 4.38
CA ARG A 16 -5.17 12.34 5.59
C ARG A 16 -4.15 12.52 6.70
N TYR A 17 -3.29 11.53 6.92
CA TYR A 17 -2.28 11.53 7.98
C TYR A 17 -1.23 12.65 7.82
N VAL A 18 -0.76 12.92 6.59
CA VAL A 18 0.23 14.00 6.37
C VAL A 18 -0.36 15.39 6.59
N GLY A 19 -1.68 15.52 6.73
CA GLY A 19 -2.35 16.76 7.14
C GLY A 19 -2.23 17.90 6.13
N ARG A 20 -2.02 17.58 4.85
CA ARG A 20 -1.98 18.55 3.77
C ARG A 20 -3.36 18.72 3.13
N ASP A 21 -3.61 19.90 2.60
CA ASP A 21 -4.87 20.24 1.91
C ASP A 21 -4.95 19.64 0.48
N TYR A 22 -4.65 18.36 0.35
CA TYR A 22 -4.80 17.64 -0.91
C TYR A 22 -6.26 17.28 -1.15
N ILE A 23 -6.75 17.58 -2.36
CA ILE A 23 -8.06 17.15 -2.82
C ILE A 23 -7.88 15.92 -3.71
N ILE A 24 -8.44 14.80 -3.27
CA ILE A 24 -8.42 13.56 -4.05
C ILE A 24 -9.52 13.65 -5.12
N GLY A 25 -9.12 13.79 -6.39
CA GLY A 25 -10.03 13.80 -7.53
C GLY A 25 -10.54 12.39 -7.87
N ALA A 26 -9.98 11.78 -8.92
CA ALA A 26 -10.33 10.42 -9.33
C ALA A 26 -9.30 9.39 -8.81
N CYS A 27 -9.77 8.24 -8.33
CA CYS A 27 -8.93 7.07 -8.13
C CYS A 27 -9.13 6.06 -9.27
N TYR A 28 -8.03 5.56 -9.82
CA TYR A 28 -8.00 4.49 -10.80
C TYR A 28 -7.41 3.25 -10.12
N CYS A 29 -8.30 2.35 -9.68
CA CYS A 29 -8.00 1.09 -8.98
C CYS A 29 -8.48 -0.15 -9.77
N ARG A 30 -8.84 0.02 -11.05
CA ARG A 30 -9.45 -1.04 -11.88
C ARG A 30 -8.44 -1.58 -12.89
N GLY A 31 -7.92 -2.78 -12.62
CA GLY A 31 -7.14 -3.57 -13.58
C GLY A 31 -5.75 -4.02 -13.11
N GLY A 32 -5.44 -3.84 -11.82
CA GLY A 32 -4.18 -4.33 -11.21
C GLY A 32 -2.92 -3.68 -11.77
N VAL A 33 -1.78 -4.24 -11.41
CA VAL A 33 -0.44 -3.80 -11.84
C VAL A 33 -0.30 -3.67 -13.36
N GLY A 34 -0.91 -4.59 -14.11
CA GLY A 34 -0.85 -4.60 -15.58
C GLY A 34 -1.55 -3.39 -16.22
N TYR A 35 -2.67 -2.95 -15.65
CA TYR A 35 -3.34 -1.73 -16.11
C TYR A 35 -2.47 -0.49 -15.87
N ILE A 36 -1.86 -0.39 -14.69
CA ILE A 36 -0.99 0.74 -14.35
C ILE A 36 0.20 0.77 -15.30
N ARG A 37 0.90 -0.36 -15.44
CA ARG A 37 2.07 -0.50 -16.34
C ARG A 37 1.76 -0.04 -17.76
N ASN A 38 0.61 -0.43 -18.30
CA ASN A 38 0.23 -0.10 -19.68
C ASN A 38 -0.14 1.37 -19.88
N ARG A 39 -0.47 2.12 -18.82
CA ARG A 39 -0.93 3.51 -18.92
C ARG A 39 -0.02 4.53 -18.26
N ILE A 40 0.99 4.09 -17.51
CA ILE A 40 1.85 4.97 -16.69
C ILE A 40 2.52 6.07 -17.51
N LEU A 41 2.93 5.79 -18.76
CA LEU A 41 3.49 6.80 -19.67
C LEU A 41 2.49 7.92 -19.99
N GLY A 42 1.22 7.56 -20.23
CA GLY A 42 0.16 8.54 -20.48
C GLY A 42 -0.15 9.39 -19.23
N PHE A 43 -0.15 8.78 -18.05
CA PHE A 43 -0.32 9.51 -16.79
C PHE A 43 0.88 10.41 -16.47
N ASN A 44 2.10 9.99 -16.80
CA ASN A 44 3.29 10.83 -16.68
C ASN A 44 3.22 12.09 -17.56
N HIS A 45 2.68 11.96 -18.78
CA HIS A 45 2.40 13.12 -19.63
C HIS A 45 1.27 13.99 -19.08
N ALA A 46 0.20 13.38 -18.58
CA ALA A 46 -0.93 14.11 -17.99
C ALA A 46 -0.54 14.87 -16.70
N ALA A 47 0.50 14.41 -16.00
CA ALA A 47 0.99 15.02 -14.77
C ALA A 47 1.37 16.50 -14.93
N VAL A 48 1.69 16.95 -16.15
CA VAL A 48 1.95 18.36 -16.47
C VAL A 48 0.80 19.27 -16.02
N GLY A 49 -0.45 18.85 -16.23
CA GLY A 49 -1.63 19.65 -15.89
C GLY A 49 -2.29 19.28 -14.56
N THR A 50 -2.06 18.07 -14.05
CA THR A 50 -2.71 17.59 -12.82
C THR A 50 -1.80 16.65 -12.05
N PRO A 51 -1.50 16.93 -10.77
CA PRO A 51 -0.68 16.04 -9.96
C PRO A 51 -1.30 14.65 -9.84
N ILE A 52 -0.47 13.63 -10.05
CA ILE A 52 -0.88 12.23 -10.01
C ILE A 52 0.02 11.49 -9.03
N ILE A 53 -0.59 10.71 -8.15
CA ILE A 53 0.12 9.75 -7.33
C ILE A 53 -0.16 8.33 -7.81
N VAL A 54 0.89 7.52 -7.88
CA VAL A 54 0.85 6.10 -8.23
C VAL A 54 1.48 5.33 -7.09
N LEU A 55 0.76 4.36 -6.55
CA LEU A 55 1.27 3.40 -5.58
C LEU A 55 1.16 2.00 -6.18
N VAL A 56 2.27 1.27 -6.18
CA VAL A 56 2.38 -0.11 -6.65
C VAL A 56 3.13 -0.95 -5.62
N ASP A 57 2.92 -2.25 -5.68
CA ASP A 57 3.70 -3.24 -4.94
C ASP A 57 4.99 -3.53 -5.71
N LEU A 58 6.04 -3.93 -4.98
CA LEU A 58 7.29 -4.36 -5.60
C LEU A 58 7.18 -5.81 -6.09
N ASP A 59 6.32 -6.60 -5.45
CA ASP A 59 6.20 -8.04 -5.60
C ASP A 59 7.58 -8.73 -5.49
N ASP A 60 7.93 -9.52 -6.50
CA ASP A 60 9.16 -10.32 -6.61
C ASP A 60 10.32 -9.55 -7.27
N LEU A 61 10.14 -8.28 -7.64
CA LEU A 61 11.20 -7.50 -8.28
C LEU A 61 12.32 -7.14 -7.28
N GLU A 62 13.56 -7.03 -7.78
CA GLU A 62 14.74 -6.83 -6.93
C GLU A 62 14.70 -5.49 -6.20
N CYS A 63 14.33 -4.40 -6.89
CA CYS A 63 14.25 -3.09 -6.26
C CYS A 63 13.33 -2.07 -6.97
N ALA A 64 12.83 -1.10 -6.20
CA ALA A 64 11.97 -0.03 -6.70
C ALA A 64 12.60 0.86 -7.80
N PRO A 65 13.91 1.21 -7.77
CA PRO A 65 14.54 1.95 -8.86
C PRO A 65 14.52 1.21 -10.21
N GLU A 66 14.61 -0.12 -10.20
CA GLU A 66 14.52 -0.92 -11.42
C GLU A 66 13.12 -0.86 -12.02
N LEU A 67 12.09 -0.99 -11.18
CA LEU A 67 10.69 -0.85 -11.59
C LEU A 67 10.45 0.50 -12.26
N LEU A 68 10.97 1.58 -11.65
CA LEU A 68 10.87 2.93 -12.21
C LEU A 68 11.55 3.06 -13.58
N ARG A 69 12.76 2.49 -13.74
CA ARG A 69 13.49 2.52 -15.02
C ARG A 69 12.76 1.77 -16.14
N VAL A 70 12.12 0.64 -15.80
CA VAL A 70 11.36 -0.15 -16.78
C VAL A 70 10.06 0.55 -17.17
N TRP A 71 9.37 1.19 -16.23
CA TRP A 71 8.04 1.77 -16.45
C TRP A 71 8.07 3.20 -16.98
N LEU A 72 9.10 3.96 -16.60
CA LEU A 72 9.30 5.37 -16.95
C LEU A 72 10.73 5.58 -17.48
N PRO A 73 11.10 4.95 -18.61
CA PRO A 73 12.48 5.01 -19.15
C PRO A 73 12.92 6.42 -19.55
N ASN A 74 11.97 7.31 -19.85
CA ASN A 74 12.22 8.70 -20.23
C ASN A 74 12.21 9.66 -19.02
N GLY A 75 12.20 9.13 -17.80
CA GLY A 75 12.12 9.91 -16.57
C GLY A 75 10.71 10.19 -16.09
N ILE A 76 10.64 10.65 -14.84
CA ILE A 76 9.40 10.94 -14.13
C ILE A 76 9.13 12.45 -14.18
N ASN A 77 7.89 12.82 -14.49
CA ASN A 77 7.44 14.20 -14.37
C ASN A 77 7.41 14.61 -12.89
N HIS A 78 7.82 15.84 -12.57
CA HIS A 78 7.81 16.35 -11.20
C HIS A 78 6.46 16.19 -10.49
N ASN A 79 5.36 16.38 -11.22
CA ASN A 79 4.00 16.26 -10.70
C ASN A 79 3.49 14.82 -10.63
N LEU A 80 4.27 13.83 -11.07
CA LEU A 80 3.97 12.41 -10.90
C LEU A 80 4.73 11.88 -9.67
N ILE A 81 4.00 11.58 -8.59
CA ILE A 81 4.56 10.90 -7.43
C ILE A 81 4.45 9.39 -7.66
N PHE A 82 5.56 8.72 -7.95
CA PHE A 82 5.59 7.27 -8.12
C PHE A 82 6.17 6.59 -6.89
N ARG A 83 5.36 5.77 -6.21
CA ARG A 83 5.72 5.07 -4.96
C ARG A 83 5.58 3.59 -5.11
N VAL A 84 6.51 2.89 -4.45
CA VAL A 84 6.56 1.43 -4.41
C VAL A 84 6.53 1.00 -2.95
N ALA A 85 5.58 0.15 -2.57
CA ALA A 85 5.63 -0.59 -1.33
C ALA A 85 6.64 -1.73 -1.47
N VAL A 86 7.66 -1.77 -0.61
CA VAL A 86 8.64 -2.87 -0.65
C VAL A 86 7.92 -4.17 -0.28
N ARG A 87 8.02 -5.15 -1.19
CA ARG A 87 7.18 -6.35 -1.24
C ARG A 87 5.75 -5.99 -1.58
N GLU A 88 4.93 -5.67 -0.58
CA GLU A 88 3.51 -5.39 -0.77
C GLU A 88 3.02 -4.37 0.28
N VAL A 89 1.88 -3.70 0.03
CA VAL A 89 1.25 -2.78 1.00
C VAL A 89 0.97 -3.43 2.36
N GLU A 90 0.75 -4.74 2.42
CA GLU A 90 0.60 -5.47 3.68
C GLU A 90 1.83 -5.36 4.57
N ALA A 91 3.04 -5.23 4.01
CA ALA A 91 4.25 -4.98 4.80
C ALA A 91 4.17 -3.64 5.55
N TRP A 92 3.54 -2.61 4.95
CA TRP A 92 3.31 -1.33 5.62
C TRP A 92 2.30 -1.46 6.77
N LEU A 93 1.29 -2.31 6.61
CA LEU A 93 0.30 -2.57 7.65
C LEU A 93 0.90 -3.31 8.84
N LEU A 94 1.70 -4.34 8.56
CA LEU A 94 2.43 -5.12 9.57
C LEU A 94 3.47 -4.27 10.34
N ALA A 95 3.92 -3.15 9.78
CA ALA A 95 4.86 -2.25 10.43
C ALA A 95 4.29 -1.58 11.69
N ASP A 96 2.97 -1.43 11.80
CA ASP A 96 2.30 -1.13 13.06
C ASP A 96 2.01 -2.43 13.83
N LYS A 97 3.09 -3.01 14.35
CA LYS A 97 3.08 -4.30 15.05
C LYS A 97 2.07 -4.39 16.18
N SER A 98 1.94 -3.30 16.96
CA SER A 98 1.04 -3.29 18.11
C SER A 98 -0.42 -3.29 17.67
N ALA A 99 -0.82 -2.35 16.81
CA ALA A 99 -2.19 -2.27 16.36
C ALA A 99 -2.61 -3.53 15.60
N PHE A 100 -1.71 -4.08 14.76
CA PHE A 100 -2.02 -5.28 13.97
C PHE A 100 -2.29 -6.51 14.84
N ALA A 101 -1.46 -6.72 15.87
CA ALA A 101 -1.64 -7.81 16.82
C ALA A 101 -2.92 -7.64 17.64
N ASP A 102 -3.20 -6.42 18.12
CA ASP A 102 -4.39 -6.11 18.91
C ASP A 102 -5.68 -6.26 18.08
N PHE A 103 -5.64 -5.84 16.81
CA PHE A 103 -6.70 -6.02 15.82
C PHE A 103 -7.04 -7.51 15.65
N LEU A 104 -6.06 -8.36 15.32
CA LEU A 104 -6.28 -9.80 15.17
C LEU A 104 -6.42 -10.56 16.49
N GLY A 105 -6.25 -9.92 17.65
CA GLY A 105 -6.27 -10.58 18.95
C GLY A 105 -5.16 -11.62 19.11
N LEU A 106 -3.94 -11.28 18.68
CA LEU A 106 -2.74 -12.12 18.70
C LEU A 106 -1.75 -11.66 19.79
N ASP A 107 -0.76 -12.50 20.08
CA ASP A 107 0.43 -12.03 20.80
C ASP A 107 1.31 -11.21 19.85
N LYS A 108 1.75 -10.02 20.28
CA LYS A 108 2.61 -9.13 19.50
C LYS A 108 3.88 -9.84 19.00
N LYS A 109 4.42 -10.81 19.73
CA LYS A 109 5.61 -11.59 19.32
C LYS A 109 5.43 -12.36 18.01
N LEU A 110 4.19 -12.59 17.57
CA LEU A 110 3.91 -13.27 16.30
C LEU A 110 4.06 -12.35 15.09
N VAL A 111 4.02 -11.04 15.30
CA VAL A 111 4.18 -10.03 14.25
C VAL A 111 5.67 -9.64 14.16
N PRO A 112 6.27 -9.66 12.96
CA PRO A 112 7.70 -9.47 12.78
C PRO A 112 8.12 -8.02 13.03
N ASP A 113 9.38 -7.81 13.37
CA ASP A 113 9.93 -6.47 13.59
C ASP A 113 10.37 -5.77 12.29
N ASN A 114 10.62 -6.55 11.23
CA ASN A 114 11.07 -6.07 9.92
C ASN A 114 10.15 -6.62 8.82
N PRO A 115 8.95 -6.05 8.62
CA PRO A 115 7.95 -6.61 7.72
C PRO A 115 8.34 -6.52 6.23
N GLU A 116 9.17 -5.54 5.84
CA GLU A 116 9.68 -5.41 4.46
C GLU A 116 10.65 -6.55 4.06
N LEU A 117 11.12 -7.37 5.01
CA LEU A 117 11.95 -8.55 4.76
C LEU A 117 11.14 -9.83 4.59
N ILE A 118 9.82 -9.79 4.74
CA ILE A 118 8.94 -10.92 4.49
C ILE A 118 8.76 -11.06 2.98
N ASP A 119 9.02 -12.24 2.43
CA ASP A 119 8.91 -12.43 0.97
C ASP A 119 7.47 -12.28 0.46
N ASP A 120 6.48 -12.80 1.19
CA ASP A 120 5.05 -12.70 0.86
C ASP A 120 4.25 -12.16 2.07
N PRO A 121 4.21 -10.82 2.26
CA PRO A 121 3.49 -10.17 3.36
C PRO A 121 1.99 -10.52 3.42
N LYS A 122 1.31 -10.60 2.27
CA LYS A 122 -0.11 -10.96 2.17
C LYS A 122 -0.37 -12.37 2.68
N ARG A 123 0.44 -13.35 2.28
CA ARG A 123 0.37 -14.72 2.83
C ARG A 123 0.70 -14.74 4.32
N PHE A 124 1.65 -13.93 4.76
CA PHE A 124 2.00 -13.82 6.17
C PHE A 124 0.80 -13.31 7.00
N VAL A 125 0.08 -12.28 6.53
CA VAL A 125 -1.16 -11.80 7.14
C VAL A 125 -2.20 -12.92 7.25
N ILE A 126 -2.40 -13.70 6.19
CA ILE A 126 -3.34 -14.84 6.20
C ILE A 126 -2.93 -15.88 7.24
N ASN A 127 -1.64 -16.18 7.35
CA ASN A 127 -1.13 -17.15 8.33
C ASN A 127 -1.24 -16.65 9.77
N LEU A 128 -1.11 -15.34 10.01
CA LEU A 128 -1.44 -14.72 11.30
C LEU A 128 -2.93 -14.85 11.59
N ALA A 129 -3.79 -14.54 10.61
CA ALA A 129 -5.24 -14.60 10.76
C ALA A 129 -5.72 -16.02 11.14
N LYS A 130 -5.13 -17.09 10.60
CA LYS A 130 -5.41 -18.49 11.01
C LYS A 130 -5.25 -18.70 12.52
N ARG A 131 -4.31 -17.99 13.14
CA ARG A 131 -3.97 -18.09 14.57
C ARG A 131 -4.72 -17.08 15.43
N SER A 132 -5.51 -16.20 14.83
CA SER A 132 -6.34 -15.22 15.52
C SER A 132 -7.18 -15.91 16.59
N ARG A 133 -7.33 -15.28 17.77
CA ARG A 133 -8.29 -15.77 18.79
C ARG A 133 -9.73 -15.47 18.38
N LYS A 134 -9.91 -14.42 17.59
CA LYS A 134 -11.18 -13.90 17.07
C LYS A 134 -11.62 -14.67 15.81
N SER A 135 -12.75 -15.37 15.90
CA SER A 135 -13.23 -16.28 14.85
C SER A 135 -13.68 -15.55 13.59
N GLU A 136 -14.13 -14.30 13.72
CA GLU A 136 -14.48 -13.41 12.62
C GLU A 136 -13.31 -13.22 11.66
N PHE A 137 -12.09 -13.00 12.15
CA PHE A 137 -10.92 -12.83 11.28
C PHE A 137 -10.48 -14.12 10.60
N ARG A 138 -10.67 -15.28 11.25
CA ARG A 138 -10.42 -16.57 10.58
C ARG A 138 -11.37 -16.77 9.41
N ARG A 139 -12.64 -16.38 9.54
CA ARG A 139 -13.63 -16.50 8.46
C ARG A 139 -13.44 -15.45 7.36
N ALA A 140 -13.04 -14.23 7.72
CA ALA A 140 -12.91 -13.13 6.76
C ALA A 140 -11.62 -13.20 5.94
N LEU A 141 -10.48 -13.47 6.58
CA LEU A 141 -9.15 -13.32 5.99
C LEU A 141 -8.56 -14.62 5.45
N VAL A 142 -9.02 -15.79 5.93
CA VAL A 142 -8.45 -17.08 5.53
C VAL A 142 -9.28 -17.71 4.40
N PRO A 143 -8.65 -18.17 3.30
CA PRO A 143 -9.36 -18.95 2.29
C PRO A 143 -10.02 -20.19 2.88
N SER A 144 -11.22 -20.53 2.39
CA SER A 144 -11.89 -21.79 2.75
C SER A 144 -11.04 -22.99 2.37
N GLU A 145 -11.14 -24.06 3.15
CA GLU A 145 -10.45 -25.32 2.85
C GLU A 145 -10.85 -25.86 1.47
N GLY A 146 -9.86 -26.27 0.67
CA GLY A 146 -10.07 -26.73 -0.71
C GLY A 146 -10.35 -25.62 -1.75
N SER A 147 -10.38 -24.35 -1.34
CA SER A 147 -10.53 -23.22 -2.28
C SER A 147 -9.24 -22.94 -3.05
N THR A 148 -9.36 -22.53 -4.30
CA THR A 148 -8.25 -21.99 -5.11
C THR A 148 -7.99 -20.49 -4.85
N ALA A 149 -8.82 -19.85 -4.01
CA ALA A 149 -8.66 -18.45 -3.65
C ALA A 149 -7.37 -18.23 -2.85
N GLN A 150 -6.65 -17.15 -3.18
CA GLN A 150 -5.42 -16.79 -2.47
C GLN A 150 -5.68 -16.13 -1.12
N VAL A 151 -6.80 -15.42 -1.00
CA VAL A 151 -7.23 -14.66 0.18
C VAL A 151 -8.61 -15.12 0.67
N GLY A 152 -8.95 -14.79 1.92
CA GLY A 152 -10.28 -15.04 2.47
C GLY A 152 -11.38 -14.21 1.80
N PRO A 153 -12.65 -14.60 2.00
CA PRO A 153 -13.80 -14.03 1.29
C PRO A 153 -14.02 -12.52 1.55
N ASP A 154 -13.58 -12.02 2.70
CA ASP A 154 -13.71 -10.61 3.09
C ASP A 154 -12.35 -10.00 3.45
N TYR A 155 -11.32 -10.37 2.67
CA TYR A 155 -9.97 -9.88 2.90
C TYR A 155 -9.89 -8.36 2.87
N ASN A 156 -10.34 -7.75 1.78
CA ASN A 156 -10.30 -6.30 1.61
C ASN A 156 -11.16 -5.57 2.65
N GLY A 157 -12.36 -6.06 2.97
CA GLY A 157 -13.22 -5.41 3.98
C GLY A 157 -12.58 -5.37 5.36
N ALA A 158 -12.05 -6.51 5.82
CA ALA A 158 -11.38 -6.60 7.11
C ALA A 158 -10.07 -5.77 7.15
N MET A 159 -9.26 -5.81 6.09
CA MET A 159 -8.00 -5.06 6.04
C MET A 159 -8.24 -3.54 5.89
N SER A 160 -9.25 -3.12 5.12
CA SER A 160 -9.69 -1.72 5.07
C SER A 160 -10.16 -1.24 6.44
N THR A 161 -10.91 -2.06 7.18
CA THR A 161 -11.33 -1.74 8.56
C THR A 161 -10.10 -1.49 9.46
N PHE A 162 -9.08 -2.36 9.37
CA PHE A 162 -7.83 -2.15 10.09
C PHE A 162 -7.19 -0.79 9.74
N VAL A 163 -7.07 -0.49 8.44
CA VAL A 163 -6.47 0.76 7.94
C VAL A 163 -7.21 2.00 8.44
N HIS A 164 -8.55 1.97 8.48
CA HIS A 164 -9.34 3.13 8.87
C HIS A 164 -9.41 3.36 10.37
N GLU A 165 -9.53 2.30 11.16
CA GLU A 165 -9.91 2.39 12.57
C GLU A 165 -8.77 2.13 13.55
N PHE A 166 -7.73 1.40 13.13
CA PHE A 166 -6.69 0.90 14.04
C PHE A 166 -5.29 1.30 13.65
N TRP A 167 -4.98 1.32 12.35
CA TRP A 167 -3.62 1.52 11.85
C TRP A 167 -3.09 2.91 12.21
N ASN A 168 -1.87 2.96 12.76
CA ASN A 168 -1.16 4.19 13.05
C ASN A 168 0.03 4.36 12.10
N PRO A 169 -0.10 5.21 11.05
CA PRO A 169 0.98 5.47 10.10
C PRO A 169 2.26 5.98 10.75
N LYS A 170 2.17 6.71 11.87
CA LYS A 170 3.34 7.23 12.58
C LYS A 170 4.21 6.10 13.13
N GLU A 171 3.59 5.11 13.79
CA GLU A 171 4.29 3.95 14.31
C GLU A 171 4.83 3.06 13.18
N ALA A 172 4.03 2.86 12.13
CA ALA A 172 4.45 2.10 10.95
C ALA A 172 5.68 2.70 10.25
N CYS A 173 5.77 4.03 10.14
CA CYS A 173 6.93 4.72 9.55
C CYS A 173 8.25 4.45 10.31
N CYS A 174 8.20 4.08 11.59
CA CYS A 174 9.39 3.74 12.36
C CYS A 174 9.97 2.37 11.97
N LYS A 175 9.18 1.52 11.29
CA LYS A 175 9.52 0.12 10.98
C LYS A 175 9.48 -0.22 9.49
N SER A 176 8.95 0.67 8.64
CA SER A 176 8.98 0.53 7.19
C SER A 176 9.70 1.72 6.54
N SER A 177 10.80 1.43 5.87
CA SER A 177 11.63 2.43 5.20
C SER A 177 10.95 2.99 3.95
N SER A 178 10.25 2.14 3.20
CA SER A 178 9.54 2.57 1.99
C SER A 178 8.30 3.41 2.32
N LEU A 179 7.57 3.07 3.40
CA LEU A 179 6.47 3.86 3.92
C LEU A 179 6.94 5.23 4.43
N LYS A 180 8.02 5.27 5.22
CA LYS A 180 8.57 6.53 5.73
C LYS A 180 8.90 7.50 4.60
N LYS A 181 9.62 7.02 3.58
CA LYS A 181 9.92 7.81 2.37
C LYS A 181 8.65 8.27 1.66
N THR A 182 7.55 7.50 1.71
CA THR A 182 6.27 7.85 1.08
C THR A 182 5.62 9.01 1.83
N CYS A 183 5.60 8.95 3.16
CA CYS A 183 5.08 10.04 3.97
C CYS A 183 5.92 11.32 3.83
N GLU A 184 7.24 11.20 3.74
CA GLU A 184 8.15 12.34 3.53
C GLU A 184 7.87 13.07 2.20
N ILE A 185 7.71 12.33 1.09
CA ILE A 185 7.39 12.98 -0.20
C ILE A 185 5.98 13.57 -0.18
N LEU A 186 5.00 12.88 0.42
CA LEU A 186 3.63 13.39 0.55
C LEU A 186 3.57 14.65 1.43
N THR A 187 4.46 14.79 2.40
CA THR A 187 4.52 15.99 3.25
C THR A 187 5.12 17.18 2.49
N THR A 188 6.15 16.93 1.68
CA THR A 188 6.95 17.98 1.04
C THR A 188 6.49 18.33 -0.38
N PHE A 189 5.66 17.49 -1.01
CA PHE A 189 5.28 17.67 -2.40
C PHE A 189 4.51 18.97 -2.63
N ALA A 190 4.97 19.72 -3.64
CA ALA A 190 4.30 20.87 -4.20
C ALA A 190 4.32 20.74 -5.73
N PRO A 191 3.17 20.87 -6.40
CA PRO A 191 3.11 20.78 -7.85
C PRO A 191 3.76 22.00 -8.52
N ILE A 192 4.37 21.76 -9.68
CA ILE A 192 4.91 22.80 -10.55
C ILE A 192 4.02 22.86 -11.77
N TYR A 193 3.37 24.00 -11.97
CA TYR A 193 2.62 24.27 -13.18
C TYR A 193 3.45 25.13 -14.12
N PRO A 194 3.33 24.94 -15.45
CA PRO A 194 3.90 25.89 -16.40
C PRO A 194 3.37 27.29 -16.08
N ALA A 195 4.23 28.31 -16.15
CA ALA A 195 3.74 29.68 -16.16
C ALA A 195 2.84 29.88 -17.39
N GLU A 196 1.71 30.56 -17.19
CA GLU A 196 0.78 30.94 -18.27
C GLU A 196 1.45 31.80 -19.35
#